data_AF-A0A2D4KYH1-F1
#
_entry.id   AF-A0A2D4KYH1-F1
#
_cell.length_a   1.000
_cell.length_b   1.000
_cell.length_c   1.000
_cell.angle_alpha   90.00
_cell.angle_beta   90.00
_cell.angle_gamma   90.00
#
_symmetry.space_group_name_H-M   'P 1'
#
loop_
_entity.id
_entity.type
_entity.pdbx_description
1 polymer ?
#
loop_
_entity_poly.entity_id
_entity_poly.type
_entity_poly.pdbx_seq_one_letter_code
_entity_poly.pdbx_strand_id
1 'polypeptide(L)'
;IQGFPIPFKAADLLLHSQLPNLVLGYDRSHPNKQLWKSDDFGQTWIMIHEHVKSFAWGVEPYDKPNTIYIERHEPNLSSTVLRSTDFFQTRENKEILLEEVEDFQLRDKYLFATKSGVRNCPPGGCRGIFHQLPTDCKIPMGVHSFSNRERPLLHQTLLQ
;
A
#
# COMPACT_ATOMS: atom_id res chain seq x y z
N ILE A 1 25.20 -22.76 -3.88
CA ILE A 1 24.25 -21.61 -3.90
C ILE A 1 24.36 -20.97 -5.26
N GLN A 2 23.29 -20.91 -6.04
CA GLN A 2 23.27 -20.25 -7.34
C GLN A 2 22.85 -18.80 -7.14
N GLY A 3 23.69 -17.85 -7.57
CA GLY A 3 23.38 -16.43 -7.52
C GLY A 3 22.80 -15.96 -8.86
N PHE A 4 21.81 -15.08 -8.81
CA PHE A 4 21.23 -14.44 -9.99
C PHE A 4 21.53 -12.94 -9.96
N PRO A 5 21.95 -12.33 -11.08
CA PRO A 5 22.11 -10.89 -11.16
C PRO A 5 20.74 -10.20 -11.04
N ILE A 6 20.67 -9.10 -10.28
CA ILE A 6 19.45 -8.29 -10.14
C ILE A 6 19.68 -6.89 -10.71
N PRO A 7 18.67 -6.27 -11.38
CA PRO A 7 18.83 -4.99 -12.06
C PRO A 7 18.65 -3.77 -11.14
N PHE A 8 18.45 -3.97 -9.83
CA PHE A 8 18.17 -2.93 -8.84
C PHE A 8 18.79 -3.28 -7.49
N LYS A 9 18.83 -2.31 -6.57
CA LYS A 9 19.27 -2.57 -5.19
C LYS A 9 18.09 -3.03 -4.34
N ALA A 10 17.98 -4.33 -4.11
CA ALA A 10 16.92 -4.92 -3.29
C ALA A 10 17.06 -4.50 -1.81
N ALA A 11 16.45 -3.37 -1.45
CA ALA A 11 16.43 -2.88 -0.07
C ALA A 11 15.46 -3.70 0.78
N ASP A 12 14.29 -3.99 0.23
CA ASP A 12 13.26 -4.84 0.85
C ASP A 12 12.76 -5.86 -0.17
N LEU A 13 12.47 -7.07 0.31
CA LEU A 13 11.83 -8.15 -0.46
C LEU A 13 10.56 -8.58 0.26
N LEU A 14 9.47 -8.72 -0.48
CA LEU A 14 8.20 -9.19 0.05
C LEU A 14 7.76 -10.44 -0.71
N LEU A 15 7.84 -11.59 -0.03
CA LEU A 15 7.43 -12.88 -0.57
C LEU A 15 5.90 -13.00 -0.49
N HIS A 16 5.30 -13.62 -1.48
CA HIS A 16 3.89 -13.96 -1.42
C HIS A 16 3.67 -15.19 -0.52
N SER A 17 2.65 -15.15 0.34
CA SER A 17 2.41 -16.21 1.33
C SER A 17 2.03 -17.57 0.71
N GLN A 18 1.32 -17.56 -0.42
CA GLN A 18 0.83 -18.77 -1.08
C GLN A 18 1.47 -19.10 -2.44
N LEU A 19 2.02 -18.11 -3.14
CA LEU A 19 2.61 -18.27 -4.46
C LEU A 19 4.12 -18.13 -4.30
N PRO A 20 4.86 -19.21 -3.98
CA PRO A 20 6.24 -19.11 -3.52
C PRO A 20 7.16 -18.44 -4.55
N ASN A 21 6.88 -18.58 -5.84
CA ASN A 21 7.69 -17.97 -6.91
C ASN A 21 7.42 -16.46 -7.10
N LEU A 22 6.30 -15.95 -6.58
CA LEU A 22 5.91 -14.55 -6.71
C LEU A 22 6.57 -13.72 -5.60
N VAL A 23 7.44 -12.81 -6.02
CA VAL A 23 8.22 -11.97 -5.09
C VAL A 23 8.19 -10.52 -5.56
N LEU A 24 8.03 -9.59 -4.63
CA LEU A 24 8.23 -8.16 -4.86
C LEU A 24 9.59 -7.73 -4.31
N GLY A 25 10.23 -6.81 -5.03
CA GLY A 25 11.48 -6.20 -4.63
C GLY A 25 11.38 -4.69 -4.71
N TYR A 26 11.83 -4.00 -3.67
CA TYR A 26 11.75 -2.55 -3.59
C TYR A 26 13.14 -1.92 -3.58
N ASP A 27 13.38 -1.02 -4.51
CA ASP A 27 14.59 -0.20 -4.56
C ASP A 27 14.33 1.15 -3.91
N ARG A 28 14.56 1.21 -2.60
CA ARG A 28 14.48 2.45 -1.82
C ARG A 28 15.57 3.46 -2.19
N SER A 29 16.71 2.98 -2.72
CA SER A 29 17.87 3.82 -3.01
C SER A 29 17.71 4.62 -4.30
N HIS A 30 16.99 4.06 -5.28
CA HIS A 30 16.71 4.73 -6.54
C HIS A 30 15.91 6.05 -6.30
N PRO A 31 16.22 7.16 -7.01
CA PRO A 31 15.46 8.40 -6.88
C PRO A 31 13.96 8.21 -7.12
N ASN A 32 13.61 7.41 -8.11
CA ASN A 32 12.22 7.08 -8.45
C ASN A 32 11.58 6.01 -7.55
N LYS A 33 12.25 5.48 -6.51
CA LYS A 33 11.67 4.53 -5.54
C LYS A 33 10.89 3.39 -6.22
N GLN A 34 11.62 2.53 -6.91
CA GLN A 34 11.05 1.57 -7.87
C GLN A 34 10.59 0.30 -7.19
N LEU A 35 9.43 -0.20 -7.63
CA LEU A 35 8.89 -1.50 -7.23
C LEU A 35 9.02 -2.48 -8.39
N TRP A 36 9.61 -3.62 -8.09
CA TRP A 36 9.93 -4.70 -9.00
C TRP A 36 9.16 -5.96 -8.61
N LYS A 37 8.88 -6.80 -9.60
CA LYS A 37 8.17 -8.06 -9.45
C LYS A 37 8.94 -9.18 -10.16
N SER A 38 8.94 -10.35 -9.55
CA SER A 38 9.46 -11.59 -10.11
C SER A 38 8.39 -12.69 -10.02
N ASP A 39 8.28 -13.52 -11.05
CA ASP A 39 7.41 -14.70 -11.11
C ASP A 39 8.18 -16.03 -11.00
N ASP A 40 9.50 -15.96 -10.82
CA ASP A 40 10.42 -17.11 -10.87
C ASP A 40 11.39 -17.13 -9.67
N PHE A 41 10.93 -16.60 -8.53
CA PHE A 41 11.66 -16.54 -7.27
C PHE A 41 12.94 -15.70 -7.31
N GLY A 42 12.89 -14.60 -8.06
CA GLY A 42 13.95 -13.60 -8.14
C GLY A 42 15.02 -13.88 -9.18
N GLN A 43 14.79 -14.80 -10.11
CA GLN A 43 15.70 -15.05 -11.24
C GLN A 43 15.58 -13.95 -12.30
N THR A 44 14.34 -13.54 -12.61
CA THR A 44 14.04 -12.42 -13.49
C THR A 44 13.13 -11.42 -12.80
N TRP A 45 13.25 -10.15 -13.20
CA TRP A 45 12.56 -9.03 -12.58
C TRP A 45 12.01 -8.08 -13.63
N ILE A 46 10.79 -7.59 -13.40
CA ILE A 46 10.16 -6.52 -14.16
C ILE A 46 9.80 -5.36 -13.24
N MET A 47 10.02 -4.12 -13.69
CA MET A 47 9.57 -2.93 -12.96
C MET A 47 8.07 -2.79 -13.16
N ILE A 48 7.31 -2.73 -12.06
CA ILE A 48 5.85 -2.65 -12.11
C ILE A 48 5.32 -1.28 -11.66
N HIS A 49 6.10 -0.51 -10.91
CA HIS A 49 5.70 0.84 -10.50
C HIS A 49 6.88 1.70 -10.07
N GLU A 50 6.71 3.03 -10.17
CA GLU A 50 7.64 4.03 -9.65
C GLU A 50 6.97 4.94 -8.62
N HIS A 51 7.78 5.72 -7.91
CA HIS A 51 7.41 6.65 -6.85
C HIS A 51 6.67 5.97 -5.69
N VAL A 52 6.98 4.69 -5.45
CA VAL A 52 6.33 3.89 -4.41
C VAL A 52 6.88 4.30 -3.05
N LYS A 53 5.97 4.58 -2.12
CA LYS A 53 6.29 4.89 -0.73
C LYS A 53 6.14 3.67 0.16
N SER A 54 5.04 2.94 0.00
CA SER A 54 4.73 1.71 0.73
C SER A 54 3.88 0.79 -0.15
N PHE A 55 3.86 -0.50 0.15
CA PHE A 55 3.17 -1.51 -0.65
C PHE A 55 2.82 -2.74 0.20
N ALA A 56 1.79 -3.48 -0.20
CA ALA A 56 1.34 -4.69 0.46
C ALA A 56 0.68 -5.66 -0.53
N TRP A 57 0.80 -6.95 -0.24
CA TRP A 57 -0.06 -7.97 -0.85
C TRP A 57 -1.49 -7.81 -0.37
N GLY A 58 -2.45 -8.18 -1.23
CA GLY A 58 -3.83 -8.35 -0.81
C GLY A 58 -3.97 -9.47 0.25
N VAL A 59 -5.10 -9.46 0.94
CA VAL A 59 -5.38 -10.38 2.03
C VAL A 59 -6.49 -11.33 1.62
N GLU A 60 -6.22 -12.63 1.66
CA GLU A 60 -7.26 -13.64 1.48
C GLU A 60 -8.16 -13.76 2.73
N PRO A 61 -9.46 -14.09 2.56
CA PRO A 61 -10.17 -14.39 1.30
C PRO A 61 -10.76 -13.14 0.61
N TYR A 62 -10.38 -11.94 1.04
CA TYR A 62 -11.01 -10.68 0.61
C TYR A 62 -10.52 -10.22 -0.77
N ASP A 63 -9.24 -10.43 -1.04
CA ASP A 63 -8.57 -10.03 -2.27
C ASP A 63 -8.21 -11.23 -3.14
N LYS A 64 -8.06 -11.01 -4.46
CA LYS A 64 -7.49 -12.03 -5.36
C LYS A 64 -6.01 -12.24 -5.02
N PRO A 65 -5.42 -13.44 -5.27
CA PRO A 65 -4.02 -13.72 -4.98
C PRO A 65 -3.02 -12.76 -5.63
N ASN A 66 -3.33 -12.18 -6.78
CA ASN A 66 -2.45 -11.22 -7.47
C ASN A 66 -2.78 -9.76 -7.15
N THR A 67 -3.57 -9.50 -6.11
CA THR A 67 -3.91 -8.15 -5.69
C THR A 67 -2.72 -7.51 -4.99
N ILE A 68 -2.37 -6.30 -5.41
CA ILE A 68 -1.35 -5.49 -4.79
C ILE A 68 -1.90 -4.10 -4.48
N TYR A 69 -1.60 -3.62 -3.28
CA TYR A 69 -1.85 -2.27 -2.83
C TYR A 69 -0.54 -1.50 -2.83
N ILE A 70 -0.54 -0.29 -3.38
CA ILE A 70 0.60 0.62 -3.32
C ILE A 70 0.15 2.00 -2.87
N GLU A 71 1.00 2.66 -2.09
CA GLU A 71 0.94 4.10 -1.88
C GLU A 71 2.06 4.73 -2.70
N ARG A 72 1.68 5.66 -3.57
CA ARG A 72 2.61 6.39 -4.41
C ARG A 72 2.69 7.84 -3.96
N HIS A 73 3.91 8.37 -3.93
CA HIS A 73 4.15 9.81 -3.80
C HIS A 73 3.63 10.58 -5.01
N GLU A 74 2.91 11.66 -4.74
CA GLU A 74 2.49 12.65 -5.72
C GLU A 74 3.36 13.92 -5.65
N PRO A 75 3.44 14.71 -6.74
CA PRO A 75 4.22 15.94 -6.76
C PRO A 75 3.82 16.99 -5.71
N ASN A 76 2.56 16.95 -5.24
CA ASN A 76 2.01 17.88 -4.26
C ASN A 76 2.34 17.50 -2.79
N LEU A 77 3.32 16.61 -2.57
CA LEU A 77 3.72 16.08 -1.26
C LEU A 77 2.65 15.23 -0.55
N SER A 78 1.55 14.92 -1.22
CA SER A 78 0.58 13.93 -0.76
C SER A 78 0.86 12.56 -1.39
N SER A 79 0.11 11.54 -0.98
CA SER A 79 0.15 10.23 -1.61
C SER A 79 -1.21 9.80 -2.14
N THR A 80 -1.17 8.88 -3.10
CA THR A 80 -2.35 8.17 -3.60
C THR A 80 -2.23 6.69 -3.31
N VAL A 81 -3.28 6.09 -2.76
CA VAL A 81 -3.40 4.64 -2.57
C VAL A 81 -4.07 4.03 -3.80
N LEU A 82 -3.39 3.09 -4.42
CA LEU A 82 -3.81 2.39 -5.63
C LEU A 82 -3.93 0.89 -5.36
N ARG A 83 -4.84 0.25 -6.07
CA ARG A 83 -5.00 -1.21 -6.13
C ARG A 83 -4.81 -1.69 -7.57
N SER A 84 -4.19 -2.84 -7.73
CA SER A 84 -4.21 -3.56 -9.01
C SER A 84 -4.31 -5.07 -8.82
N THR A 85 -4.95 -5.74 -9.78
CA THR A 85 -5.03 -7.21 -9.87
C THR A 85 -4.25 -7.77 -11.06
N ASP A 86 -3.32 -6.99 -11.62
CA ASP A 86 -2.48 -7.41 -12.74
C ASP A 86 -1.09 -6.77 -12.69
N PHE A 87 -0.65 -6.31 -11.52
CA PHE A 87 0.63 -5.64 -11.32
C PHE A 87 0.81 -4.39 -12.19
N PHE A 88 -0.26 -3.60 -12.30
CA PHE A 88 -0.34 -2.32 -13.00
C PHE A 88 0.03 -2.38 -14.50
N GLN A 89 -0.17 -3.54 -15.14
CA GLN A 89 0.11 -3.72 -16.56
C GLN A 89 -0.95 -3.07 -17.44
N THR A 90 -2.21 -3.03 -16.98
CA THR A 90 -3.33 -2.44 -17.72
C THR A 90 -4.03 -1.34 -16.91
N ARG A 91 -4.71 -0.44 -17.62
CA ARG A 91 -5.44 0.65 -16.97
C ARG A 91 -6.74 0.14 -16.34
N GLU A 92 -7.35 -0.87 -16.92
CA GLU A 92 -8.63 -1.45 -16.52
C GLU A 92 -8.54 -2.18 -15.17
N ASN A 93 -7.38 -2.76 -14.88
CA ASN A 93 -7.11 -3.43 -13.60
C ASN A 93 -6.41 -2.52 -12.59
N LYS A 94 -6.31 -1.21 -12.85
CA LYS A 94 -5.79 -0.22 -11.92
C LYS A 94 -6.94 0.59 -11.33
N GLU A 95 -6.96 0.70 -10.01
CA GLU A 95 -7.98 1.44 -9.28
C GLU A 95 -7.34 2.42 -8.30
N ILE A 96 -7.93 3.62 -8.21
CA ILE A 96 -7.57 4.63 -7.22
C ILE A 96 -8.52 4.47 -6.05
N LEU A 97 -7.99 4.15 -4.86
CA LEU A 97 -8.79 3.93 -3.67
C LEU A 97 -8.94 5.21 -2.84
N LEU A 98 -7.83 5.93 -2.61
CA LEU A 98 -7.83 7.22 -1.93
C LEU A 98 -6.73 8.12 -2.47
N GLU A 99 -7.04 9.40 -2.58
CA GLU A 99 -6.10 10.47 -2.87
C GLU A 99 -5.82 11.30 -1.61
N GLU A 100 -4.74 12.10 -1.63
CA GLU A 100 -4.36 13.00 -0.53
C GLU A 100 -4.12 12.30 0.82
N VAL A 101 -3.49 11.13 0.76
CA VAL A 101 -3.17 10.28 1.92
C VAL A 101 -1.78 10.62 2.45
N GLU A 102 -1.61 10.60 3.78
CA GLU A 102 -0.33 10.72 4.46
C GLU A 102 0.34 9.38 4.75
N ASP A 103 -0.43 8.31 4.97
CA ASP A 103 0.07 6.94 5.16
C ASP A 103 -1.09 5.95 5.03
N PHE A 104 -0.81 4.72 4.62
CA PHE A 104 -1.79 3.63 4.64
C PHE A 104 -1.24 2.33 5.26
N GLN A 105 -2.15 1.53 5.82
CA GLN A 105 -1.84 0.19 6.32
C GLN A 105 -2.97 -0.76 5.96
N LEU A 106 -2.59 -1.97 5.54
CA LEU A 106 -3.51 -3.07 5.33
C LEU A 106 -3.47 -4.01 6.55
N ARG A 107 -4.62 -4.31 7.14
CA ARG A 107 -4.77 -5.21 8.28
C ARG A 107 -6.05 -6.03 8.12
N ASP A 108 -5.89 -7.33 7.96
CA ASP A 108 -6.98 -8.28 7.73
C ASP A 108 -7.89 -7.81 6.57
N LYS A 109 -9.19 -7.63 6.83
CA LYS A 109 -10.17 -7.14 5.86
C LYS A 109 -10.23 -5.62 5.70
N TYR A 110 -9.35 -4.87 6.36
CA TYR A 110 -9.42 -3.42 6.44
C TYR A 110 -8.17 -2.75 5.90
N LEU A 111 -8.41 -1.71 5.11
CA LEU A 111 -7.43 -0.72 4.74
C LEU A 111 -7.64 0.53 5.60
N PHE A 112 -6.57 0.93 6.29
CA PHE A 112 -6.51 2.13 7.09
C PHE A 112 -5.68 3.17 6.36
N ALA A 113 -6.14 4.42 6.32
CA ALA A 113 -5.40 5.52 5.75
C ALA A 113 -5.55 6.79 6.61
N THR A 114 -4.51 7.60 6.63
CA THR A 114 -4.53 8.91 7.31
C THR A 114 -4.54 10.04 6.29
N LYS A 115 -5.29 11.10 6.56
CA LYS A 115 -5.23 12.33 5.76
C LYS A 115 -4.91 13.52 6.65
N SER A 116 -4.10 14.42 6.11
CA SER A 116 -3.74 15.68 6.75
C SER A 116 -4.98 16.59 6.78
N GLY A 117 -5.58 16.77 7.96
CA GLY A 117 -6.66 17.75 8.14
C GLY A 117 -6.10 19.16 7.93
N VAL A 118 -6.74 19.96 7.08
CA VAL A 118 -6.29 21.32 6.73
C VAL A 118 -5.85 22.11 7.98
N ARG A 119 -4.69 22.75 7.83
CA ARG A 119 -3.91 23.54 8.80
C ARG A 119 -4.60 24.82 9.28
N ASN A 120 -5.83 24.74 9.77
CA ASN A 120 -6.47 25.80 10.56
C ASN A 120 -7.05 25.17 11.83
N CYS A 121 -6.19 24.57 12.64
CA CYS A 121 -6.57 24.21 14.00
C CYS A 121 -6.31 25.41 14.92
N PRO A 122 -7.31 25.87 15.70
CA PRO A 122 -7.07 26.75 16.83
C PRO A 122 -6.06 26.08 17.79
N PRO A 123 -5.31 26.84 18.60
CA PRO A 123 -4.42 26.27 19.61
C PRO A 123 -5.25 25.40 20.57
N GLY A 124 -5.12 24.07 20.46
CA GLY A 124 -5.96 23.12 21.19
C GLY A 124 -6.07 21.71 20.59
N GLY A 125 -5.62 21.47 19.35
CA GLY A 125 -5.33 20.11 18.86
C GLY A 125 -5.59 19.88 17.37
N CYS A 126 -4.57 19.37 16.68
CA CYS A 126 -4.71 18.90 15.30
C CYS A 126 -5.38 17.52 15.27
N ARG A 127 -6.46 17.40 14.49
CA ARG A 127 -7.16 16.13 14.22
C ARG A 127 -6.64 15.55 12.90
N GLY A 128 -5.99 14.39 12.94
CA GLY A 128 -5.85 13.55 11.75
C GLY A 128 -7.19 12.88 11.44
N ILE A 129 -7.56 12.80 10.17
CA ILE A 129 -8.75 12.05 9.73
C ILE A 129 -8.29 10.62 9.42
N PHE A 130 -8.84 9.65 10.13
CA PHE A 130 -8.64 8.23 9.84
C PHE A 130 -9.73 7.73 8.92
N HIS A 131 -9.35 7.07 7.84
CA HIS A 131 -10.24 6.39 6.92
C HIS A 131 -10.09 4.88 7.12
N GLN A 132 -11.21 4.18 7.32
CA GLN A 132 -11.27 2.72 7.32
C GLN A 132 -12.11 2.25 6.13
N LEU A 133 -11.57 1.30 5.37
CA LEU A 133 -12.14 0.81 4.13
C LEU A 133 -12.13 -0.73 4.11
N PRO A 134 -13.28 -1.41 4.02
CA PRO A 134 -13.34 -2.85 3.74
C PRO A 134 -12.71 -3.20 2.39
N THR A 135 -11.77 -4.14 2.35
CA THR A 135 -11.06 -4.50 1.10
C THR A 135 -11.95 -5.22 0.08
N ASP A 136 -13.05 -5.82 0.54
CA ASP A 136 -13.99 -6.65 -0.22
C ASP A 136 -15.15 -5.87 -0.90
N CYS A 137 -15.30 -4.57 -0.65
CA CYS A 137 -16.47 -3.82 -1.13
C CYS A 137 -16.30 -3.31 -2.58
N LYS A 138 -17.30 -3.58 -3.43
CA LYS A 138 -17.39 -3.10 -4.84
C LYS A 138 -18.27 -1.86 -5.02
N ILE A 139 -18.64 -1.16 -3.94
CA ILE A 139 -19.55 0.00 -3.93
C ILE A 139 -18.74 1.25 -3.53
N PRO A 140 -19.04 2.47 -4.03
CA PRO A 140 -18.33 3.67 -3.60
C PRO A 140 -18.45 3.82 -2.09
N MET A 141 -17.30 3.78 -1.43
CA MET A 141 -17.17 3.43 -0.02
C MET A 141 -17.69 4.53 0.90
N GLY A 142 -18.46 4.14 1.92
CA GLY A 142 -18.81 5.00 3.04
C GLY A 142 -17.56 5.35 3.85
N VAL A 143 -17.23 6.64 3.87
CA VAL A 143 -16.11 7.20 4.63
C VAL A 143 -16.48 7.25 6.12
N HIS A 144 -15.85 6.42 6.94
CA HIS A 144 -15.92 6.58 8.39
C HIS A 144 -14.66 7.31 8.87
N SER A 145 -14.85 8.55 9.33
CA SER A 145 -13.81 9.39 9.92
C SER A 145 -13.75 9.17 11.42
N PHE A 146 -12.64 8.63 11.93
CA PHE A 146 -12.43 8.45 13.38
C PHE A 146 -11.53 9.55 13.95
N SER A 147 -11.81 9.98 15.18
CA SER A 147 -11.10 11.05 15.88
C SER A 147 -9.89 10.51 16.65
N ASN A 148 -8.81 11.29 16.71
CA ASN A 148 -7.53 10.96 17.36
C ASN A 148 -7.63 10.52 18.84
N ARG A 149 -8.76 10.78 19.53
CA ARG A 149 -9.00 10.32 20.91
C ARG A 149 -9.15 8.80 21.02
N GLU A 150 -9.38 8.10 19.91
CA GLU A 150 -9.53 6.64 19.87
C GLU A 150 -8.24 5.89 19.52
N ARG A 151 -7.11 6.60 19.31
CA ARG A 151 -5.79 5.97 19.08
C ARG A 151 -5.41 4.92 20.16
N PRO A 152 -5.63 5.15 21.47
CA PRO A 152 -5.32 4.15 22.48
C PRO A 152 -6.21 2.91 22.40
N LEU A 153 -7.43 3.04 21.88
CA LEU A 153 -8.36 1.93 21.71
C LEU A 153 -8.00 1.06 20.50
N LEU A 154 -7.60 1.68 19.38
CA LEU A 154 -7.12 0.95 18.21
C LEU A 154 -5.80 0.21 18.47
N HIS A 155 -4.88 0.81 19.23
CA HIS A 155 -3.62 0.12 19.60
C HIS A 155 -3.85 -1.05 20.56
N GLN A 156 -4.94 -1.05 21.34
CA GLN A 156 -5.36 -2.20 22.16
C GLN A 156 -6.11 -3.27 21.37
N THR A 157 -6.80 -2.93 20.27
CA THR A 157 -7.44 -3.93 19.40
C THR A 157 -6.45 -4.60 18.44
N LEU A 158 -5.26 -4.03 18.26
CA LEU A 158 -4.18 -4.55 17.39
C LEU A 158 -3.24 -5.57 18.09
N LEU A 159 -3.49 -5.93 19.36
CA LEU A 159 -2.69 -6.87 20.15
C LEU A 159 -3.49 -8.06 20.72
N GLN A 160 -4.68 -8.34 20.18
CA GLN A 160 -5.42 -9.58 20.47
C GLN A 160 -5.53 -10.45 19.23
#